data_AF-X0HXS1-F1
#
_entry.id   AF-X0HXS1-F1
#
_cell.length_a   1.000
_cell.length_b   1.000
_cell.length_c   1.000
_cell.angle_alpha   90.00
_cell.angle_beta   90.00
_cell.angle_gamma   90.00
#
_symmetry.space_group_name_H-M   'P 1'
#
loop_
_entity.id
_entity.type
_entity.pdbx_description
1 polymer ?
#
loop_
_entity_poly.entity_id
_entity_poly.type
_entity_poly.pdbx_seq_one_letter_code
_entity_poly.pdbx_strand_id
1 'polypeptide(L)'
;MSSQNTDPLAGLDSIDWSRLNHAYGPADDVPLILRELQSRDPEVYKPAFDACWSNIYHQGTRYSASVAAIPFLYALLDSPATKDRETLLYLIVSLAIGHPNWAVPNGIDIQEWERRLAVMDPEDRGHAMQELKAYEAVELGLSSVMRCLDEDSASMRANAAHALAFFPRQSGPSRVALLDLLSRETNDNVRGTIVLALAILFVRADDVLEKRNVIKKIQEYYTALSIREAPDDIFTWSCAVALLMLDSEEDGLAETLQRVRVDEAYMSKLESTIDPNSWFPFAILDLRDLAKSVLENHRKEAASS
;
A
#
# COMPACT_ATOMS: atom_id res chain seq x y z
N MET A 1 -31.37 2.85 -15.40
CA MET A 1 -31.54 3.83 -14.32
C MET A 1 -30.41 4.82 -14.47
N SER A 2 -30.72 6.09 -14.68
CA SER A 2 -29.72 7.14 -14.89
C SER A 2 -28.82 7.23 -13.67
N SER A 3 -27.53 6.97 -13.83
CA SER A 3 -26.50 7.25 -12.83
C SER A 3 -26.67 8.72 -12.45
N GLN A 4 -27.11 9.00 -11.22
CA GLN A 4 -27.08 10.38 -10.76
C GLN A 4 -25.62 10.79 -10.78
N ASN A 5 -25.30 11.68 -11.73
CA ASN A 5 -24.00 12.29 -11.89
C ASN A 5 -23.85 13.31 -10.75
N THR A 6 -23.64 12.80 -9.54
CA THR A 6 -23.27 13.61 -8.38
C THR A 6 -21.84 14.05 -8.62
N ASP A 7 -21.62 15.36 -8.67
CA ASP A 7 -20.28 15.94 -8.77
C ASP A 7 -19.37 15.31 -7.70
N PRO A 8 -18.26 14.64 -8.09
CA PRO A 8 -17.29 14.06 -7.15
C PRO A 8 -16.77 15.06 -6.12
N LEU A 9 -16.81 16.36 -6.43
CA LEU A 9 -16.32 17.44 -5.57
C LEU A 9 -17.44 18.18 -4.83
N ALA A 10 -18.64 17.59 -4.73
CA ALA A 10 -19.73 18.16 -3.95
C ALA A 10 -19.29 18.43 -2.50
N GLY A 11 -19.48 19.67 -2.03
CA GLY A 11 -19.11 20.10 -0.69
C GLY A 11 -17.69 20.67 -0.57
N LEU A 12 -16.89 20.68 -1.64
CA LEU A 12 -15.52 21.20 -1.62
C LEU A 12 -15.44 22.66 -1.14
N ASP A 13 -16.37 23.51 -1.57
CA ASP A 13 -16.46 24.93 -1.20
C ASP A 13 -17.04 25.19 0.19
N SER A 14 -17.52 24.14 0.88
CA SER A 14 -18.03 24.28 2.26
C SER A 14 -16.95 24.25 3.33
N ILE A 15 -15.73 23.86 2.95
CA ILE A 15 -14.56 23.80 3.82
C ILE A 15 -13.83 25.15 3.75
N ASP A 16 -13.48 25.70 4.91
CA ASP A 16 -12.66 26.91 5.01
C ASP A 16 -11.17 26.56 4.84
N TRP A 17 -10.75 26.37 3.58
CA TRP A 17 -9.40 25.95 3.21
C TRP A 17 -8.31 26.92 3.66
N SER A 18 -8.63 28.22 3.81
CA SER A 18 -7.72 29.24 4.32
C SER A 18 -7.25 28.98 5.76
N ARG A 19 -8.02 28.20 6.53
CA ARG A 19 -7.70 27.80 7.91
C ARG A 19 -6.98 26.46 8.00
N LEU A 20 -6.88 25.75 6.89
CA LEU A 20 -6.08 24.54 6.76
C LEU A 20 -4.70 24.93 6.21
N ASN A 21 -3.69 24.18 6.62
CA ASN A 21 -2.34 24.30 6.07
C ASN A 21 -2.01 23.08 5.21
N HIS A 22 -1.11 23.32 4.25
CA HIS A 22 -0.32 22.36 3.48
C HIS A 22 1.17 22.73 3.60
N ALA A 23 2.07 22.14 2.81
CA ALA A 23 3.51 22.35 2.92
C ALA A 23 3.99 23.80 2.80
N TYR A 24 3.31 24.63 2.02
CA TYR A 24 3.70 26.01 1.73
C TYR A 24 2.85 27.07 2.46
N GLY A 25 2.09 26.68 3.50
CA GLY A 25 1.22 27.58 4.26
C GLY A 25 -0.28 27.31 4.08
N PRO A 26 -1.15 28.34 4.11
CA PRO A 26 -2.59 28.22 3.93
C PRO A 26 -2.96 27.51 2.61
N ALA A 27 -4.02 26.69 2.65
CA ALA A 27 -4.38 25.76 1.58
C ALA A 27 -5.46 26.29 0.62
N ASP A 28 -5.54 27.60 0.41
CA ASP A 28 -6.54 28.26 -0.44
C ASP A 28 -6.56 27.76 -1.90
N ASP A 29 -5.43 27.19 -2.35
CA ASP A 29 -5.21 26.67 -3.70
C ASP A 29 -5.68 25.21 -3.88
N VAL A 30 -5.79 24.43 -2.81
CA VAL A 30 -6.15 23.00 -2.86
C VAL A 30 -7.50 22.75 -3.55
N PRO A 31 -8.56 23.56 -3.37
CA PRO A 31 -9.81 23.39 -4.11
C PRO A 31 -9.66 23.51 -5.63
N LEU A 32 -8.75 24.35 -6.11
CA LEU A 32 -8.49 24.46 -7.55
C LEU A 32 -7.76 23.20 -8.03
N ILE A 33 -6.72 22.78 -7.32
CA ILE A 33 -5.95 21.56 -7.63
C ILE A 33 -6.88 20.34 -7.74
N LEU A 34 -7.78 20.16 -6.77
CA LEU A 34 -8.73 19.03 -6.78
C LEU A 34 -9.70 19.07 -7.98
N ARG A 35 -10.14 20.26 -8.41
CA ARG A 35 -10.95 20.42 -9.64
C ARG A 35 -10.16 20.10 -10.90
N GLU A 36 -8.90 20.49 -10.94
CA GLU A 36 -8.02 20.23 -12.09
C GLU A 36 -7.77 18.73 -12.29
N LEU A 37 -7.80 17.92 -11.22
CA LEU A 37 -7.77 16.45 -11.31
C LEU A 37 -8.97 15.85 -12.06
N GLN A 38 -10.10 16.56 -12.17
CA GLN A 38 -11.25 16.13 -12.99
C GLN A 38 -11.02 16.36 -14.49
N SER A 39 -10.00 17.14 -14.86
CA SER A 39 -9.71 17.45 -16.26
C SER A 39 -9.34 16.18 -17.04
N ARG A 40 -9.73 16.18 -18.32
CA ARG A 40 -9.31 15.14 -19.28
C ARG A 40 -8.06 15.53 -20.04
N ASP A 41 -7.61 16.77 -19.88
CA ASP A 41 -6.41 17.31 -20.51
C ASP A 41 -5.17 16.97 -19.67
N PRO A 42 -4.20 16.19 -20.20
CA PRO A 42 -2.97 15.86 -19.48
C PRO A 42 -2.15 17.08 -19.07
N GLU A 43 -2.25 18.20 -19.80
CA GLU A 43 -1.55 19.44 -19.44
C GLU A 43 -2.18 20.13 -18.22
N VAL A 44 -3.35 19.66 -17.76
CA VAL A 44 -4.05 20.16 -16.58
C VAL A 44 -3.98 19.17 -15.43
N TYR A 45 -4.39 17.91 -15.64
CA TYR A 45 -4.47 16.97 -14.51
C TYR A 45 -3.10 16.48 -14.02
N LYS A 46 -2.07 16.43 -14.89
CA LYS A 46 -0.71 16.01 -14.46
C LYS A 46 -0.05 17.05 -13.54
N PRO A 47 0.00 18.35 -13.88
CA PRO A 47 0.46 19.36 -12.92
C PRO A 47 -0.35 19.39 -11.62
N ALA A 48 -1.66 19.10 -11.68
CA ALA A 48 -2.48 18.99 -10.48
C ALA A 48 -2.06 17.81 -9.58
N PHE A 49 -1.71 16.65 -10.16
CA PHE A 49 -1.10 15.56 -9.38
C PHE A 49 0.23 15.99 -8.75
N ASP A 50 1.14 16.62 -9.52
CA ASP A 50 2.42 17.11 -9.00
C ASP A 50 2.23 18.13 -7.86
N ALA A 51 1.20 18.98 -7.97
CA ALA A 51 0.80 19.90 -6.92
C ALA A 51 0.26 19.16 -5.68
N CYS A 52 -0.53 18.10 -5.83
CA CYS A 52 -0.92 17.26 -4.69
C CYS A 52 0.30 16.67 -3.98
N TRP A 53 1.25 16.10 -4.71
CA TRP A 53 2.50 15.55 -4.16
C TRP A 53 3.34 16.63 -3.45
N SER A 54 3.37 17.84 -3.98
CA SER A 54 4.19 18.92 -3.41
C SER A 54 3.50 19.64 -2.24
N ASN A 55 2.17 19.71 -2.24
CA ASN A 55 1.41 20.52 -1.28
C ASN A 55 0.89 19.67 -0.13
N ILE A 56 0.04 18.68 -0.43
CA ILE A 56 -0.65 17.88 0.59
C ILE A 56 0.12 16.61 0.99
N TYR A 57 1.23 16.30 0.33
CA TYR A 57 2.11 15.18 0.67
C TYR A 57 3.61 15.53 0.52
N HIS A 58 4.07 16.61 1.13
CA HIS A 58 5.46 17.04 0.94
C HIS A 58 6.47 16.18 1.70
N GLN A 59 7.25 15.38 0.97
CA GLN A 59 8.33 14.54 1.49
C GLN A 59 7.86 13.61 2.63
N GLY A 60 6.68 13.03 2.46
CA GLY A 60 6.08 12.18 3.48
C GLY A 60 5.28 12.92 4.52
N THR A 61 5.34 14.26 4.64
CA THR A 61 4.62 15.04 5.66
C THR A 61 3.14 15.22 5.31
N ARG A 62 2.26 15.08 6.32
CA ARG A 62 0.81 15.27 6.23
C ARG A 62 0.41 16.51 7.00
N TYR A 63 -0.65 17.15 6.51
CA TYR A 63 -1.15 18.42 6.98
C TYR A 63 -2.67 18.35 7.15
N SER A 64 -3.26 19.39 7.75
CA SER A 64 -4.71 19.48 7.87
C SER A 64 -5.43 19.48 6.51
N ALA A 65 -4.81 20.05 5.46
CA ALA A 65 -5.35 19.99 4.10
C ALA A 65 -5.28 18.57 3.51
N SER A 66 -4.27 17.78 3.88
CA SER A 66 -4.16 16.36 3.51
C SER A 66 -5.37 15.58 3.98
N VAL A 67 -5.73 15.74 5.26
CA VAL A 67 -6.88 15.08 5.87
C VAL A 67 -8.18 15.49 5.18
N ALA A 68 -8.36 16.78 4.93
CA ALA A 68 -9.56 17.32 4.30
C ALA A 68 -9.72 16.91 2.82
N ALA A 69 -8.63 16.64 2.11
CA ALA A 69 -8.65 16.25 0.70
C ALA A 69 -9.08 14.78 0.48
N ILE A 70 -8.83 13.88 1.44
CA ILE A 70 -9.03 12.42 1.28
C ILE A 70 -10.44 12.03 0.78
N PRO A 71 -11.56 12.56 1.33
CA PRO A 71 -12.89 12.21 0.83
C PRO A 71 -13.09 12.54 -0.66
N PHE A 72 -12.53 13.66 -1.12
CA PHE A 72 -12.60 14.08 -2.52
C PHE A 72 -11.70 13.25 -3.43
N LEU A 73 -10.51 12.86 -2.94
CA LEU A 73 -9.63 11.94 -3.68
C LEU A 73 -10.31 10.57 -3.87
N TYR A 74 -11.03 10.07 -2.87
CA TYR A 74 -11.85 8.86 -3.03
C TYR A 74 -13.01 9.04 -4.00
N ALA A 75 -13.72 10.17 -3.94
CA ALA A 75 -14.79 10.45 -4.90
C ALA A 75 -14.26 10.53 -6.34
N LEU A 76 -13.06 11.08 -6.54
CA LEU A 76 -12.36 11.07 -7.82
C LEU A 76 -11.94 9.64 -8.21
N LEU A 77 -11.45 8.83 -7.27
CA LEU A 77 -11.08 7.42 -7.51
C LEU A 77 -12.30 6.59 -7.95
N ASP A 78 -13.46 6.83 -7.37
CA ASP A 78 -14.71 6.15 -7.69
C ASP A 78 -15.37 6.64 -8.98
N SER A 79 -14.93 7.79 -9.52
CA SER A 79 -15.41 8.34 -10.78
C SER A 79 -14.67 7.71 -11.98
N PRO A 80 -15.34 6.93 -12.85
CA PRO A 80 -14.69 6.34 -14.02
C PRO A 80 -14.20 7.36 -15.05
N ALA A 81 -14.65 8.61 -14.95
CA ALA A 81 -14.22 9.69 -15.83
C ALA A 81 -12.83 10.24 -15.48
N THR A 82 -12.40 10.06 -14.22
CA THR A 82 -11.11 10.52 -13.71
C THR A 82 -9.97 9.84 -14.43
N LYS A 83 -8.97 10.63 -14.83
CA LYS A 83 -7.76 10.12 -15.46
C LYS A 83 -6.76 9.67 -14.41
N ASP A 84 -5.93 8.69 -14.78
CA ASP A 84 -4.81 8.22 -13.96
C ASP A 84 -5.21 7.83 -12.52
N ARG A 85 -6.31 7.06 -12.41
CA ARG A 85 -6.82 6.56 -11.13
C ARG A 85 -5.78 5.72 -10.37
N GLU A 86 -4.83 5.12 -11.07
CA GLU A 86 -3.73 4.35 -10.46
C GLU A 86 -2.81 5.27 -9.64
N THR A 87 -2.36 6.38 -10.23
CA THR A 87 -1.58 7.41 -9.51
C THR A 87 -2.39 8.01 -8.35
N LEU A 88 -3.69 8.22 -8.54
CA LEU A 88 -4.57 8.72 -7.49
C LEU A 88 -4.68 7.76 -6.30
N LEU A 89 -4.88 6.46 -6.54
CA LEU A 89 -4.90 5.46 -5.47
C LEU A 89 -3.54 5.41 -4.77
N TYR A 90 -2.43 5.51 -5.51
CA TYR A 90 -1.11 5.55 -4.90
C TYR A 90 -0.92 6.75 -3.97
N LEU A 91 -1.37 7.95 -4.39
CA LEU A 91 -1.38 9.15 -3.54
C LEU A 91 -2.20 8.93 -2.27
N ILE A 92 -3.39 8.33 -2.36
CA ILE A 92 -4.23 8.02 -1.20
C ILE A 92 -3.48 7.12 -0.20
N VAL A 93 -2.79 6.08 -0.69
CA VAL A 93 -1.98 5.20 0.17
C VAL A 93 -0.82 5.96 0.80
N SER A 94 -0.11 6.77 0.02
CA SER A 94 0.98 7.62 0.55
C SER A 94 0.50 8.60 1.62
N LEU A 95 -0.70 9.17 1.49
CA LEU A 95 -1.30 10.02 2.52
C LEU A 95 -1.56 9.25 3.83
N ALA A 96 -1.93 7.97 3.75
CA ALA A 96 -2.18 7.15 4.93
C ALA A 96 -0.89 6.80 5.69
N ILE A 97 0.14 6.33 4.97
CA ILE A 97 1.30 5.69 5.61
C ILE A 97 2.62 6.42 5.41
N GLY A 98 2.66 7.49 4.62
CA GLY A 98 3.93 8.09 4.22
C GLY A 98 4.79 7.13 3.39
N HIS A 99 6.10 7.19 3.60
CA HIS A 99 7.03 6.24 3.00
C HIS A 99 6.89 4.86 3.69
N PRO A 100 6.75 3.75 2.95
CA PRO A 100 6.42 2.44 3.53
C PRO A 100 7.54 1.80 4.36
N ASN A 101 8.76 2.35 4.36
CA ASN A 101 9.96 1.76 4.97
C ASN A 101 9.83 1.46 6.48
N TRP A 102 8.96 2.16 7.20
CA TRP A 102 8.73 1.89 8.63
C TRP A 102 7.76 0.73 8.87
N ALA A 103 6.84 0.50 7.93
CA ALA A 103 5.79 -0.52 8.02
C ALA A 103 6.19 -1.84 7.33
N VAL A 104 7.07 -1.81 6.32
CA VAL A 104 7.51 -3.00 5.61
C VAL A 104 8.92 -3.40 6.09
N PRO A 105 9.15 -4.67 6.51
CA PRO A 105 8.21 -5.80 6.53
C PRO A 105 7.40 -5.93 7.85
N ASN A 106 7.53 -4.99 8.78
CA ASN A 106 7.11 -5.14 10.17
C ASN A 106 5.60 -5.14 10.44
N GLY A 107 4.77 -4.78 9.47
CA GLY A 107 3.36 -4.45 9.68
C GLY A 107 3.18 -3.11 10.40
N ILE A 108 1.92 -2.70 10.59
CA ILE A 108 1.56 -1.48 11.31
C ILE A 108 1.03 -1.83 12.70
N ASP A 109 1.60 -1.20 13.73
CA ASP A 109 1.12 -1.28 15.10
C ASP A 109 0.36 0.02 15.45
N ILE A 110 -0.95 0.01 15.19
CA ILE A 110 -1.81 1.20 15.41
C ILE A 110 -1.85 1.59 16.89
N GLN A 111 -1.84 0.61 17.80
CA GLN A 111 -1.89 0.89 19.23
C GLN A 111 -0.59 1.56 19.70
N GLU A 112 0.57 1.11 19.22
CA GLU A 112 1.84 1.80 19.49
C GLU A 112 1.87 3.19 18.87
N TRP A 113 1.36 3.37 17.65
CA TRP A 113 1.30 4.69 17.01
C TRP A 113 0.43 5.67 17.82
N GLU A 114 -0.75 5.24 18.25
CA GLU A 114 -1.66 6.01 19.13
C GLU A 114 -0.99 6.32 20.48
N ARG A 115 -0.33 5.34 21.11
CA ARG A 115 0.39 5.55 22.38
C ARG A 115 1.51 6.56 22.25
N ARG A 116 2.32 6.48 21.18
CA ARG A 116 3.40 7.44 20.91
C ARG A 116 2.85 8.86 20.78
N LEU A 117 1.73 9.02 20.08
CA LEU A 117 1.08 10.33 19.93
C LEU A 117 0.54 10.87 21.27
N ALA A 118 -0.02 9.99 22.12
CA ALA A 118 -0.61 10.38 23.40
C ALA A 118 0.43 10.96 24.38
N VAL A 119 1.69 10.49 24.32
CA VAL A 119 2.78 10.90 25.21
C VAL A 119 3.66 12.05 24.69
N MET A 120 3.51 12.46 23.41
CA MET A 120 4.27 13.58 22.83
C MET A 120 3.91 14.92 23.49
N ASP A 121 4.77 15.93 23.43
CA ASP A 121 4.39 17.28 23.90
C ASP A 121 3.40 17.95 22.92
N PRO A 122 2.35 18.64 23.41
CA PRO A 122 1.31 19.22 22.54
C PRO A 122 1.85 20.14 21.43
N GLU A 123 2.97 20.82 21.67
CA GLU A 123 3.62 21.72 20.71
C GLU A 123 4.23 20.94 19.52
N ASP A 124 4.67 19.70 19.74
CA ASP A 124 5.32 18.84 18.72
C ASP A 124 4.32 17.88 18.04
N ARG A 125 3.10 17.75 18.56
CA ARG A 125 2.07 16.83 18.04
C ARG A 125 1.50 17.23 16.69
N GLY A 126 1.77 18.46 16.22
CA GLY A 126 1.09 19.07 15.07
C GLY A 126 1.02 18.14 13.84
N HIS A 127 2.18 17.76 13.29
CA HIS A 127 2.24 16.87 12.14
C HIS A 127 1.84 15.44 12.49
N ALA A 128 2.39 14.88 13.57
CA ALA A 128 2.10 13.50 14.03
C ALA A 128 0.59 13.22 14.14
N MET A 129 -0.18 14.21 14.61
CA MET A 129 -1.64 14.15 14.68
C MET A 129 -2.30 14.11 13.30
N GLN A 130 -1.80 14.87 12.32
CA GLN A 130 -2.32 14.83 10.95
C GLN A 130 -1.98 13.51 10.27
N GLU A 131 -0.85 12.87 10.60
CA GLU A 131 -0.51 11.55 10.07
C GLU A 131 -1.54 10.50 10.48
N LEU A 132 -1.86 10.42 11.77
CA LEU A 132 -2.86 9.48 12.28
C LEU A 132 -4.26 9.80 11.74
N LYS A 133 -4.65 11.08 11.69
CA LYS A 133 -5.93 11.48 11.10
C LYS A 133 -6.04 11.16 9.63
N ALA A 134 -4.96 11.32 8.87
CA ALA A 134 -4.93 10.95 7.46
C ALA A 134 -5.07 9.43 7.31
N TYR A 135 -4.34 8.66 8.11
CA TYR A 135 -4.48 7.20 8.17
C TYR A 135 -5.93 6.76 8.43
N GLU A 136 -6.58 7.31 9.47
CA GLU A 136 -7.97 7.01 9.82
C GLU A 136 -8.95 7.43 8.72
N ALA A 137 -8.75 8.61 8.12
CA ALA A 137 -9.59 9.06 7.02
C ALA A 137 -9.45 8.15 5.79
N VAL A 138 -8.26 7.64 5.49
CA VAL A 138 -8.05 6.67 4.42
C VAL A 138 -8.71 5.33 4.75
N GLU A 139 -8.61 4.88 6.01
CA GLU A 139 -9.20 3.62 6.47
C GLU A 139 -10.73 3.59 6.31
N LEU A 140 -11.40 4.72 6.52
CA LEU A 140 -12.85 4.85 6.32
C LEU A 140 -13.26 4.64 4.84
N GLY A 141 -12.35 4.89 3.88
CA GLY A 141 -12.60 4.78 2.45
C GLY A 141 -12.22 3.43 1.83
N LEU A 142 -11.79 2.43 2.62
CA LEU A 142 -11.30 1.15 2.06
C LEU A 142 -12.30 0.38 1.23
N SER A 143 -13.61 0.65 1.35
CA SER A 143 -14.59 0.06 0.44
C SER A 143 -14.33 0.43 -1.04
N SER A 144 -13.83 1.64 -1.30
CA SER A 144 -13.42 2.08 -2.64
C SER A 144 -12.16 1.35 -3.10
N VAL A 145 -11.20 1.14 -2.19
CA VAL A 145 -9.99 0.35 -2.47
C VAL A 145 -10.34 -1.11 -2.80
N MET A 146 -11.27 -1.72 -2.06
CA MET A 146 -11.71 -3.09 -2.33
C MET A 146 -12.34 -3.23 -3.72
N ARG A 147 -13.12 -2.25 -4.19
CA ARG A 147 -13.66 -2.26 -5.56
C ARG A 147 -12.57 -2.26 -6.63
N CYS A 148 -11.43 -1.63 -6.37
CA CYS A 148 -10.30 -1.60 -7.29
C CYS A 148 -9.64 -2.98 -7.49
N LEU A 149 -9.91 -3.98 -6.65
CA LEU A 149 -9.46 -5.37 -6.84
C LEU A 149 -10.17 -6.09 -8.00
N ASP A 150 -11.29 -5.54 -8.48
CA ASP A 150 -12.08 -6.10 -9.59
C ASP A 150 -11.89 -5.34 -10.91
N GLU A 151 -10.99 -4.34 -10.93
CA GLU A 151 -10.69 -3.56 -12.14
C GLU A 151 -9.86 -4.36 -13.16
N ASP A 152 -10.02 -4.04 -14.45
CA ASP A 152 -9.33 -4.74 -15.54
C ASP A 152 -7.81 -4.54 -15.50
N SER A 153 -7.35 -3.39 -15.02
CA SER A 153 -5.92 -3.06 -14.93
C SER A 153 -5.23 -3.88 -13.83
N ALA A 154 -4.20 -4.64 -14.21
CA ALA A 154 -3.35 -5.36 -13.26
C ALA A 154 -2.64 -4.39 -12.29
N SER A 155 -2.18 -3.24 -12.77
CA SER A 155 -1.59 -2.19 -11.93
C SER A 155 -2.57 -1.66 -10.89
N MET A 156 -3.84 -1.47 -11.26
CA MET A 156 -4.89 -1.04 -10.32
C MET A 156 -5.13 -2.10 -9.24
N ARG A 157 -5.24 -3.37 -9.62
CA ARG A 157 -5.41 -4.48 -8.67
C ARG A 157 -4.20 -4.64 -7.74
N ALA A 158 -2.98 -4.51 -8.27
CA ALA A 158 -1.76 -4.51 -7.45
C ALA A 158 -1.72 -3.34 -6.47
N ASN A 159 -2.04 -2.12 -6.92
CA ASN A 159 -2.09 -0.94 -6.05
C ASN A 159 -3.12 -1.10 -4.93
N ALA A 160 -4.31 -1.62 -5.25
CA ALA A 160 -5.34 -1.92 -4.27
C ALA A 160 -4.90 -2.98 -3.26
N ALA A 161 -4.26 -4.07 -3.72
CA ALA A 161 -3.74 -5.09 -2.83
C ALA A 161 -2.65 -4.53 -1.89
N HIS A 162 -1.75 -3.71 -2.42
CA HIS A 162 -0.72 -3.01 -1.65
C HIS A 162 -1.34 -2.07 -0.61
N ALA A 163 -2.36 -1.28 -0.98
CA ALA A 163 -3.09 -0.41 -0.05
C ALA A 163 -3.63 -1.18 1.16
N LEU A 164 -4.28 -2.33 0.93
CA LEU A 164 -4.90 -3.14 1.98
C LEU A 164 -3.90 -3.76 2.96
N ALA A 165 -2.61 -3.85 2.60
CA ALA A 165 -1.54 -4.37 3.46
C ALA A 165 -1.41 -3.60 4.79
N PHE A 166 -1.81 -2.32 4.78
CA PHE A 166 -1.50 -1.37 5.84
C PHE A 166 -2.65 -1.12 6.82
N PHE A 167 -3.74 -1.85 6.73
CA PHE A 167 -4.94 -1.61 7.56
C PHE A 167 -5.31 -2.83 8.43
N PRO A 168 -4.56 -3.10 9.52
CA PRO A 168 -4.77 -4.28 10.38
C PRO A 168 -6.15 -4.32 11.04
N ARG A 169 -6.78 -3.17 11.32
CA ARG A 169 -8.17 -3.13 11.85
C ARG A 169 -9.19 -3.67 10.85
N GLN A 170 -8.84 -3.71 9.57
CA GLN A 170 -9.67 -4.21 8.46
C GLN A 170 -9.13 -5.55 7.92
N SER A 171 -8.29 -6.25 8.69
CA SER A 171 -7.60 -7.46 8.25
C SER A 171 -8.53 -8.60 7.81
N GLY A 172 -9.65 -8.80 8.51
CA GLY A 172 -10.64 -9.83 8.16
C GLY A 172 -11.20 -9.66 6.74
N PRO A 173 -11.91 -8.55 6.45
CA PRO A 173 -12.40 -8.25 5.10
C PRO A 173 -11.29 -8.20 4.04
N SER A 174 -10.16 -7.56 4.33
CA SER A 174 -9.02 -7.48 3.39
C SER A 174 -8.49 -8.86 3.03
N ARG A 175 -8.33 -9.75 4.01
CA ARG A 175 -7.88 -11.13 3.77
C ARG A 175 -8.83 -11.87 2.83
N VAL A 176 -10.14 -11.78 3.05
CA VAL A 176 -11.13 -12.47 2.20
C VAL A 176 -11.01 -11.97 0.77
N ALA A 177 -10.97 -10.66 0.56
CA ALA A 177 -10.88 -10.07 -0.78
C ALA A 177 -9.55 -10.40 -1.48
N LEU A 178 -8.43 -10.34 -0.74
CA LEU A 178 -7.11 -10.66 -1.25
C LEU A 178 -6.98 -12.14 -1.65
N LEU A 179 -7.50 -13.06 -0.83
CA LEU A 179 -7.47 -14.50 -1.14
C LEU A 179 -8.41 -14.86 -2.30
N ASP A 180 -9.56 -14.20 -2.42
CA ASP A 180 -10.44 -14.35 -3.58
C ASP A 180 -9.71 -13.94 -4.86
N LEU A 181 -9.13 -12.72 -4.89
CA LEU A 181 -8.37 -12.25 -6.04
C LEU A 181 -7.20 -13.19 -6.36
N LEU A 182 -6.42 -13.63 -5.36
CA LEU A 182 -5.29 -14.54 -5.56
C LEU A 182 -5.69 -15.85 -6.24
N SER A 183 -6.91 -16.34 -6.00
CA SER A 183 -7.40 -17.60 -6.57
C SER A 183 -7.71 -17.53 -8.07
N ARG A 184 -7.97 -16.32 -8.58
CA ARG A 184 -8.37 -16.07 -9.98
C ARG A 184 -7.35 -15.24 -10.78
N GLU A 185 -6.39 -14.63 -10.10
CA GLU A 185 -5.38 -13.76 -10.72
C GLU A 185 -4.32 -14.56 -11.48
N THR A 186 -3.92 -14.03 -12.63
CA THR A 186 -2.91 -14.62 -13.51
C THR A 186 -1.64 -13.77 -13.63
N ASN A 187 -1.68 -12.48 -13.29
CA ASN A 187 -0.51 -11.60 -13.33
C ASN A 187 0.36 -11.78 -12.07
N ASP A 188 1.61 -12.17 -12.26
CA ASP A 188 2.51 -12.50 -11.14
C ASP A 188 2.93 -11.29 -10.31
N ASN A 189 2.93 -10.07 -10.85
CA ASN A 189 3.15 -8.85 -10.06
C ASN A 189 1.99 -8.66 -9.07
N VAL A 190 0.75 -8.87 -9.51
CA VAL A 190 -0.43 -8.79 -8.63
C VAL A 190 -0.40 -9.91 -7.58
N ARG A 191 -0.15 -11.16 -8.00
CA ARG A 191 -0.07 -12.31 -7.07
C ARG A 191 1.02 -12.13 -6.02
N GLY A 192 2.20 -11.66 -6.43
CA GLY A 192 3.31 -11.31 -5.54
C GLY A 192 2.93 -10.21 -4.55
N THR A 193 2.24 -9.18 -5.03
CA THR A 193 1.76 -8.09 -4.18
C THR A 193 0.76 -8.58 -3.14
N ILE A 194 -0.15 -9.49 -3.52
CA ILE A 194 -1.15 -10.04 -2.60
C ILE A 194 -0.50 -10.83 -1.46
N VAL A 195 0.45 -11.73 -1.76
CA VAL A 195 1.07 -12.55 -0.70
C VAL A 195 1.91 -11.70 0.25
N LEU A 196 2.60 -10.67 -0.25
CA LEU A 196 3.30 -9.69 0.58
C LEU A 196 2.33 -8.85 1.41
N ALA A 197 1.21 -8.40 0.83
CA ALA A 197 0.18 -7.67 1.55
C ALA A 197 -0.42 -8.49 2.69
N LEU A 198 -0.70 -9.77 2.46
CA LEU A 198 -1.15 -10.71 3.49
C LEU A 198 -0.11 -10.89 4.59
N ALA A 199 1.17 -11.02 4.24
CA ALA A 199 2.22 -11.15 5.25
C ALA A 199 2.34 -9.90 6.12
N ILE A 200 2.36 -8.70 5.54
CA ILE A 200 2.42 -7.42 6.27
C ILE A 200 1.21 -7.26 7.19
N LEU A 201 0.03 -7.68 6.73
CA LEU A 201 -1.21 -7.58 7.49
C LEU A 201 -1.25 -8.53 8.70
N PHE A 202 -0.57 -9.69 8.60
CA PHE A 202 -0.63 -10.76 9.61
C PHE A 202 0.66 -10.98 10.41
N VAL A 203 1.77 -10.30 10.10
CA VAL A 203 3.04 -10.43 10.84
C VAL A 203 2.86 -10.11 12.32
N ARG A 204 2.09 -9.07 12.65
CA ARG A 204 1.72 -8.67 14.03
C ARG A 204 0.33 -9.13 14.48
N ALA A 205 -0.33 -10.04 13.76
CA ALA A 205 -1.70 -10.42 14.10
C ALA A 205 -1.75 -11.25 15.39
N ASP A 206 -2.59 -10.83 16.34
CA ASP A 206 -2.88 -11.58 17.57
C ASP A 206 -3.70 -12.85 17.30
N ASP A 207 -4.44 -12.88 16.19
CA ASP A 207 -5.22 -14.05 15.77
C ASP A 207 -4.29 -15.13 15.18
N VAL A 208 -3.79 -15.98 16.05
CA VAL A 208 -2.88 -17.10 15.72
C VAL A 208 -3.51 -18.07 14.72
N LEU A 209 -4.83 -18.29 14.77
CA LEU A 209 -5.51 -19.21 13.86
C LEU A 209 -5.54 -18.63 12.46
N GLU A 210 -5.90 -17.35 12.32
CA GLU A 210 -5.94 -16.70 11.02
C GLU A 210 -4.54 -16.48 10.43
N LYS A 211 -3.55 -16.12 11.25
CA LYS A 211 -2.13 -16.08 10.82
C LYS A 211 -1.71 -17.43 10.26
N ARG A 212 -2.02 -18.54 10.96
CA ARG A 212 -1.73 -19.90 10.48
C ARG A 212 -2.45 -20.25 9.17
N ASN A 213 -3.70 -19.85 9.00
CA ASN A 213 -4.45 -20.07 7.77
C ASN A 213 -3.83 -19.34 6.58
N VAL A 214 -3.38 -18.10 6.79
CA VAL A 214 -2.66 -17.32 5.76
C VAL A 214 -1.33 -18.00 5.40
N ILE A 215 -0.52 -18.39 6.39
CA ILE A 215 0.73 -19.13 6.18
C ILE A 215 0.46 -20.37 5.32
N LYS A 216 -0.49 -21.22 5.73
CA LYS A 216 -0.86 -22.43 5.00
C LYS A 216 -1.26 -22.13 3.56
N LYS A 217 -2.00 -21.05 3.33
CA LYS A 217 -2.44 -20.71 1.99
C LYS A 217 -1.28 -20.26 1.10
N ILE A 218 -0.32 -19.52 1.63
CA ILE A 218 0.90 -19.12 0.89
C ILE A 218 1.78 -20.36 0.62
N GLN A 219 1.92 -21.26 1.60
CA GLN A 219 2.63 -22.54 1.43
C GLN A 219 2.07 -23.37 0.28
N GLU A 220 0.74 -23.48 0.16
CA GLU A 220 0.10 -24.20 -0.95
C GLU A 220 0.54 -23.69 -2.33
N TYR A 221 0.68 -22.37 -2.49
CA TYR A 221 1.19 -21.78 -3.74
C TYR A 221 2.69 -22.01 -3.91
N TYR A 222 3.48 -21.78 -2.85
CA TYR A 222 4.93 -21.95 -2.89
C TYR A 222 5.34 -23.39 -3.27
N THR A 223 4.80 -24.40 -2.57
CA THR A 223 5.11 -25.81 -2.83
C THR A 223 4.64 -26.26 -4.23
N ALA A 224 3.47 -25.83 -4.67
CA ALA A 224 2.95 -26.17 -6.00
C ALA A 224 3.86 -25.66 -7.13
N LEU A 225 4.58 -24.55 -6.90
CA LEU A 225 5.54 -23.96 -7.84
C LEU A 225 6.90 -24.68 -7.76
N SER A 226 7.40 -24.98 -6.55
CA SER A 226 8.66 -25.70 -6.37
C SER A 226 8.69 -27.07 -7.04
N ILE A 227 7.55 -27.77 -7.09
CA ILE A 227 7.42 -29.10 -7.75
C ILE A 227 7.49 -29.00 -9.28
N ARG A 228 7.13 -27.84 -9.87
CA ARG A 228 6.97 -27.68 -11.32
C ARG A 228 8.24 -27.23 -12.05
N GLU A 229 9.40 -27.22 -11.39
CA GLU A 229 10.58 -26.47 -11.87
C GLU A 229 10.22 -25.02 -12.22
N ALA A 230 9.28 -24.41 -11.47
CA ALA A 230 8.89 -23.03 -11.72
C ALA A 230 10.11 -22.13 -11.50
N PRO A 231 10.37 -21.18 -12.42
CA PRO A 231 11.56 -20.36 -12.37
C PRO A 231 11.58 -19.48 -11.11
N ASP A 232 12.78 -19.02 -10.74
CA ASP A 232 12.99 -17.93 -9.78
C ASP A 232 12.29 -16.64 -10.26
N ASP A 233 10.96 -16.61 -10.21
CA ASP A 233 10.09 -15.53 -10.64
C ASP A 233 9.61 -14.68 -9.45
N ILE A 234 9.08 -13.49 -9.76
CA ILE A 234 8.70 -12.51 -8.75
C ILE A 234 7.62 -13.05 -7.81
N PHE A 235 6.71 -13.90 -8.27
CA PHE A 235 5.65 -14.45 -7.42
C PHE A 235 6.19 -15.50 -6.45
N THR A 236 7.00 -16.44 -6.93
CA THR A 236 7.65 -17.46 -6.10
C THR A 236 8.58 -16.83 -5.08
N TRP A 237 9.35 -15.82 -5.49
CA TRP A 237 10.18 -15.04 -4.59
C TRP A 237 9.34 -14.30 -3.54
N SER A 238 8.25 -13.66 -3.94
CA SER A 238 7.33 -12.97 -3.02
C SER A 238 6.69 -13.93 -2.01
N CYS A 239 6.36 -15.17 -2.40
CA CYS A 239 5.91 -16.21 -1.48
C CYS A 239 7.00 -16.53 -0.43
N ALA A 240 8.25 -16.69 -0.86
CA ALA A 240 9.35 -16.97 0.07
C ALA A 240 9.58 -15.83 1.07
N VAL A 241 9.53 -14.57 0.58
CA VAL A 241 9.59 -13.37 1.43
C VAL A 241 8.44 -13.36 2.44
N ALA A 242 7.21 -13.57 1.96
CA ALA A 242 6.01 -13.57 2.81
C ALA A 242 6.04 -14.66 3.89
N LEU A 243 6.50 -15.87 3.54
CA LEU A 243 6.63 -16.98 4.51
C LEU A 243 7.70 -16.68 5.57
N LEU A 244 8.85 -16.12 5.16
CA LEU A 244 9.90 -15.76 6.11
C LEU A 244 9.47 -14.61 7.03
N MET A 245 8.71 -13.64 6.52
CA MET A 245 8.08 -12.57 7.33
C MET A 245 7.10 -13.12 8.37
N LEU A 246 6.50 -14.29 8.12
CA LEU A 246 5.51 -14.91 9.00
C LEU A 246 6.12 -16.00 9.90
N ASP A 247 7.46 -16.07 9.98
CA ASP A 247 8.23 -17.04 10.77
C ASP A 247 7.94 -18.50 10.40
N SER A 248 7.74 -18.76 9.11
CA SER A 248 7.53 -20.10 8.62
C SER A 248 8.85 -20.86 8.50
N GLU A 249 8.84 -22.16 8.83
CA GLU A 249 10.03 -23.01 8.98
C GLU A 249 10.43 -23.76 7.69
N GLU A 250 9.98 -23.34 6.50
CA GLU A 250 10.40 -24.01 5.26
C GLU A 250 11.90 -23.86 4.99
N ASP A 251 12.52 -24.97 4.60
CA ASP A 251 13.90 -25.00 4.15
C ASP A 251 14.08 -24.13 2.89
N GLY A 252 15.17 -23.38 2.82
CA GLY A 252 15.55 -22.65 1.61
C GLY A 252 14.99 -21.22 1.50
N LEU A 253 14.11 -20.79 2.40
CA LEU A 253 13.52 -19.44 2.37
C LEU A 253 14.60 -18.36 2.54
N ALA A 254 15.41 -18.47 3.60
CA ALA A 254 16.47 -17.51 3.89
C ALA A 254 17.55 -17.51 2.79
N GLU A 255 17.88 -18.68 2.25
CA GLU A 255 18.80 -18.84 1.11
C GLU A 255 18.27 -18.12 -0.13
N THR A 256 16.97 -18.23 -0.42
CA THR A 256 16.32 -17.56 -1.56
C THR A 256 16.47 -16.04 -1.47
N LEU A 257 16.21 -15.45 -0.30
CA LEU A 257 16.39 -14.02 -0.07
C LEU A 257 17.87 -13.62 -0.09
N GLN A 258 18.75 -14.47 0.42
CA GLN A 258 20.19 -14.22 0.41
C GLN A 258 20.76 -14.19 -1.01
N ARG A 259 20.22 -14.99 -1.95
CA ARG A 259 20.63 -14.99 -3.37
C ARG A 259 20.44 -13.63 -4.03
N VAL A 260 19.28 -12.98 -3.83
CA VAL A 260 19.01 -11.61 -4.34
C VAL A 260 20.08 -10.60 -3.93
N ARG A 261 20.67 -10.78 -2.74
CA ARG A 261 21.66 -9.86 -2.17
C ARG A 261 23.07 -10.05 -2.70
N VAL A 262 23.44 -11.26 -3.12
CA VAL A 262 24.84 -11.62 -3.43
C VAL A 262 25.06 -12.06 -4.87
N ASP A 263 24.01 -12.48 -5.57
CA ASP A 263 24.06 -12.96 -6.95
C ASP A 263 23.40 -11.95 -7.89
N GLU A 264 24.24 -11.18 -8.59
CA GLU A 264 23.81 -10.17 -9.57
C GLU A 264 23.05 -10.79 -10.75
N ALA A 265 23.42 -11.99 -11.18
CA ALA A 265 22.76 -12.67 -12.30
C ALA A 265 21.37 -13.16 -11.89
N TYR A 266 21.24 -13.64 -10.65
CA TYR A 266 19.94 -13.97 -10.07
C TYR A 266 19.04 -12.74 -9.96
N MET A 267 19.56 -11.63 -9.42
CA MET A 267 18.79 -10.39 -9.27
C MET A 267 18.29 -9.87 -10.63
N SER A 268 19.18 -9.79 -11.61
CA SER A 268 18.82 -9.34 -12.97
C SER A 268 17.76 -10.25 -13.61
N LYS A 269 17.86 -11.57 -13.39
CA LYS A 269 16.86 -12.53 -13.85
C LYS A 269 15.52 -12.31 -13.15
N LEU A 270 15.51 -12.14 -11.84
CA LEU A 270 14.29 -11.90 -11.06
C LEU A 270 13.59 -10.62 -11.51
N GLU A 271 14.31 -9.51 -11.65
CA GLU A 271 13.76 -8.24 -12.15
C GLU A 271 13.18 -8.38 -13.56
N SER A 272 13.80 -9.21 -14.43
CA SER A 272 13.26 -9.48 -15.76
C SER A 272 11.92 -10.23 -15.78
N THR A 273 11.54 -10.85 -14.65
CA THR A 273 10.23 -11.50 -14.50
C THR A 273 9.11 -10.53 -14.08
N ILE A 274 9.46 -9.31 -13.66
CA ILE A 274 8.47 -8.28 -13.34
C ILE A 274 7.86 -7.81 -14.67
N ASP A 275 6.55 -7.99 -14.82
CA ASP A 275 5.84 -7.52 -16.01
C ASP A 275 5.96 -6.00 -16.13
N PRO A 276 6.57 -5.46 -17.21
CA PRO A 276 6.76 -4.01 -17.35
C PRO A 276 5.44 -3.24 -17.58
N ASN A 277 4.34 -3.94 -17.87
CA ASN A 277 3.02 -3.34 -18.07
C ASN A 277 2.14 -3.38 -16.82
N SER A 278 2.60 -4.03 -15.74
CA SER A 278 1.88 -4.08 -14.47
C SER A 278 2.78 -3.57 -13.36
N TRP A 279 2.24 -2.72 -12.50
CA TRP A 279 3.01 -2.22 -11.37
C TRP A 279 3.24 -3.32 -10.33
N PHE A 280 4.47 -3.42 -9.81
CA PHE A 280 4.82 -4.20 -8.62
C PHE A 280 5.22 -3.23 -7.49
N PRO A 281 4.29 -2.86 -6.59
CA PRO A 281 4.49 -1.77 -5.64
C PRO A 281 5.69 -1.94 -4.71
N PHE A 282 5.98 -3.17 -4.29
CA PHE A 282 7.06 -3.45 -3.34
C PHE A 282 8.46 -3.32 -3.93
N ALA A 283 8.61 -3.26 -5.26
CA ALA A 283 9.91 -2.93 -5.88
C ALA A 283 10.35 -1.49 -5.59
N ILE A 284 9.46 -0.59 -5.16
CA ILE A 284 9.86 0.78 -4.77
C ILE A 284 10.81 0.82 -3.58
N LEU A 285 10.80 -0.25 -2.76
CA LEU A 285 11.69 -0.41 -1.63
C LEU A 285 13.06 -0.97 -2.01
N ASP A 286 13.31 -1.25 -3.30
CA ASP A 286 14.40 -2.10 -3.80
C ASP A 286 14.32 -3.55 -3.27
N LEU A 287 14.39 -4.54 -4.16
CA LEU A 287 14.20 -5.94 -3.74
C LEU A 287 15.33 -6.44 -2.82
N ARG A 288 16.54 -5.88 -2.94
CA ARG A 288 17.67 -6.22 -2.05
C ARG A 288 17.49 -5.64 -0.68
N ASP A 289 17.04 -4.39 -0.61
CA ASP A 289 16.76 -3.73 0.66
C ASP A 289 15.59 -4.42 1.37
N LEU A 290 14.52 -4.79 0.65
CA LEU A 290 13.44 -5.61 1.20
C LEU A 290 13.95 -6.96 1.73
N ALA A 291 14.72 -7.71 0.92
CA ALA A 291 15.30 -9.00 1.34
C ALA A 291 16.20 -8.85 2.57
N LYS A 292 17.02 -7.79 2.60
CA LYS A 292 17.90 -7.48 3.73
C LYS A 292 17.09 -7.21 4.99
N SER A 293 16.08 -6.35 4.94
CA SER A 293 15.23 -6.02 6.09
C SER A 293 14.53 -7.24 6.66
N VAL A 294 13.99 -8.12 5.81
CA VAL A 294 13.33 -9.36 6.25
C VAL A 294 14.32 -10.31 6.92
N LEU A 295 15.50 -10.53 6.33
CA LEU A 295 16.55 -11.39 6.92
C LEU A 295 17.07 -10.85 8.26
N GLU A 296 17.19 -9.53 8.40
CA GLU A 296 17.63 -8.90 9.66
C GLU A 296 16.60 -9.06 10.77
N ASN A 297 15.31 -8.99 10.46
CA ASN A 297 14.23 -9.20 11.42
C ASN A 297 14.15 -10.65 11.89
N HIS A 298 14.13 -11.60 10.95
CA HIS A 298 14.03 -13.02 11.25
C HIS A 298 15.18 -13.51 12.16
N ARG A 299 16.40 -12.98 11.97
CA ARG A 299 17.55 -13.29 12.84
C ARG A 299 17.39 -12.77 14.27
N LYS A 300 16.74 -11.62 14.47
CA LYS A 300 16.50 -11.05 15.80
C LYS A 300 15.50 -11.89 16.58
N GLU A 301 14.47 -12.40 15.92
CA GLU A 301 13.44 -13.26 16.52
C GLU A 301 14.02 -14.64 16.87
N ALA A 302 14.82 -15.22 15.98
CA ALA A 302 15.54 -16.48 16.24
C ALA A 302 16.55 -16.37 17.41
N ALA A 303 17.15 -15.19 17.62
CA ALA A 303 18.06 -14.95 18.75
C ALA A 303 17.35 -14.66 20.08
N SER A 304 16.04 -14.38 20.04
CA SER A 304 15.22 -14.02 21.21
C SER A 304 14.34 -15.16 21.72
N SER A 305 14.31 -16.29 21.00
CA SER A 305 13.53 -17.51 21.29
C SER A 305 14.42 -18.62 21.87
#